data_AF-A0A2J8VY01-F1
#
_entry.id   AF-A0A2J8VY01-F1
#
_cell.length_a   1.000
_cell.length_b   1.000
_cell.length_c   1.000
_cell.angle_alpha   90.00
_cell.angle_beta   90.00
_cell.angle_gamma   90.00
#
_symmetry.space_group_name_H-M   'P 1'
#
loop_
_entity.id
_entity.type
_entity.pdbx_description
1 polymer ?
#
loop_
_entity_poly.entity_id
_entity_poly.type
_entity_poly.pdbx_seq_one_letter_code
_entity_poly.pdbx_strand_id
1 'polypeptide(L)'
;EVSKEILLGMFKYNKFKCRILNEKVNTATTTVYRCGPLIDLCKGPHVRHTGKIKTIKIFKNSSTYWEGNPEMETLQRIYGISFPDNKMMRNWEKFQEEAKNRDHRKIGKEQELFFFHDLSPGSCFFLPRGAFIYNTLTDFIRMQDRCG
;
A
#
# COMPACT_ATOMS: atom_id res chain seq x y z
N GLU A 1 -8.58 -24.51 16.56
CA GLU A 1 -8.21 -23.38 17.45
C GLU A 1 -7.04 -23.82 18.32
N VAL A 2 -6.17 -22.89 18.70
CA VAL A 2 -4.97 -23.16 19.52
C VAL A 2 -4.93 -22.17 20.68
N SER A 3 -4.45 -22.58 21.85
CA SER A 3 -4.35 -21.68 23.01
C SER A 3 -3.30 -20.60 22.80
N LYS A 4 -3.52 -19.45 23.43
CA LYS A 4 -2.60 -18.32 23.38
C LYS A 4 -1.21 -18.67 23.94
N GLU A 5 -1.12 -19.48 25.00
CA GLU A 5 0.19 -19.87 25.57
C GLU A 5 1.02 -20.70 24.58
N ILE A 6 0.38 -21.66 23.90
CA ILE A 6 1.06 -22.49 22.90
C ILE A 6 1.57 -21.61 21.76
N LEU A 7 0.74 -20.68 21.26
CA LEU A 7 1.13 -19.79 20.16
C LEU A 7 2.27 -18.84 20.54
N LEU A 8 2.29 -18.34 21.78
CA LEU A 8 3.40 -17.53 22.29
C LEU A 8 4.71 -18.33 22.34
N GLY A 9 4.65 -19.61 22.71
CA GLY A 9 5.80 -20.52 22.64
C GLY A 9 6.25 -20.77 21.20
N MET A 10 5.31 -21.06 20.29
CA MET A 10 5.59 -21.32 18.87
C MET A 10 6.20 -20.12 18.15
N PHE A 11 5.72 -18.91 18.43
CA PHE A 11 6.18 -17.68 17.77
C PHE A 11 7.24 -16.91 18.55
N LYS A 12 7.89 -17.52 19.55
CA LYS A 12 8.92 -16.89 20.39
C LYS A 12 10.05 -16.21 19.60
N TYR A 13 10.34 -16.70 18.39
CA TYR A 13 11.34 -16.13 17.48
C TYR A 13 10.90 -14.82 16.79
N ASN A 14 9.60 -14.49 16.80
CA ASN A 14 9.05 -13.34 16.09
C ASN A 14 8.31 -12.41 17.07
N LYS A 15 9.01 -11.34 17.48
CA LYS A 15 8.49 -10.33 18.40
C LYS A 15 7.16 -9.71 17.94
N PHE A 16 6.95 -9.53 16.63
CA PHE A 16 5.73 -8.91 16.08
C PHE A 16 4.51 -9.83 16.23
N LYS A 17 4.67 -11.14 16.01
CA LYS A 17 3.59 -12.12 16.20
C LYS A 17 3.23 -12.25 17.69
N CYS A 18 4.21 -12.29 18.58
CA CYS A 18 3.96 -12.25 20.02
C CYS A 18 3.25 -10.96 20.46
N ARG A 19 3.65 -9.82 19.91
CA ARG A 19 3.02 -8.52 20.16
C ARG A 19 1.54 -8.52 19.73
N ILE A 20 1.25 -9.00 18.52
CA ILE A 20 -0.14 -9.17 18.03
C ILE A 20 -0.96 -10.08 18.96
N LEU A 21 -0.39 -11.20 19.40
CA LEU A 21 -1.07 -12.11 20.33
C LEU A 21 -1.39 -11.42 21.66
N ASN A 22 -0.48 -10.61 22.18
CA ASN A 22 -0.68 -9.92 23.46
C ASN A 22 -1.67 -8.75 23.36
N GLU A 23 -1.58 -7.95 22.29
CA GLU A 23 -2.34 -6.71 22.14
C GLU A 23 -3.72 -6.93 21.49
N LYS A 24 -3.86 -7.91 20.57
CA LYS A 24 -5.06 -8.05 19.71
C LYS A 24 -5.85 -9.32 19.95
N VAL A 25 -5.32 -10.29 20.72
CA VAL A 25 -6.03 -11.52 21.08
C VAL A 25 -6.40 -11.49 22.55
N ASN A 26 -7.68 -11.20 22.79
CA ASN A 26 -8.29 -11.11 24.14
C ASN A 26 -8.97 -12.41 24.57
N THR A 27 -8.99 -13.43 23.71
CA THR A 27 -9.58 -14.75 23.96
C THR A 27 -8.51 -15.76 24.36
N ALA A 28 -8.90 -16.80 25.11
CA ALA A 28 -7.99 -17.87 25.53
C ALA A 28 -7.45 -18.68 24.33
N THR A 29 -8.27 -18.85 23.29
CA THR A 29 -7.92 -19.53 22.04
C THR A 29 -8.04 -18.60 20.84
N THR A 30 -7.28 -18.89 19.79
CA THR A 30 -7.42 -18.22 18.49
C THR A 30 -7.17 -19.18 17.33
N THR A 31 -7.57 -18.77 16.13
CA THR A 31 -7.36 -19.55 14.90
C THR A 31 -6.00 -19.21 14.28
N VAL A 32 -5.38 -20.23 13.69
CA VAL A 32 -4.13 -20.08 12.94
C VAL A 32 -4.27 -20.79 11.60
N TYR A 33 -3.60 -20.24 10.60
CA TYR A 33 -3.52 -20.83 9.29
C TYR A 33 -2.22 -21.62 9.15
N ARG A 34 -2.30 -22.84 8.59
CA ARG A 34 -1.14 -23.67 8.28
C ARG A 34 -1.12 -23.99 6.80
N CYS A 35 0.00 -23.72 6.15
CA CYS A 35 0.28 -24.11 4.77
C CYS A 35 1.66 -24.79 4.70
N GLY A 36 1.66 -26.14 4.74
CA GLY A 36 2.90 -26.91 4.82
C GLY A 36 3.67 -26.61 6.12
N PRO A 37 4.93 -26.15 6.05
CA PRO A 37 5.72 -25.75 7.22
C PRO A 37 5.37 -24.34 7.73
N LEU A 38 4.68 -23.52 6.92
CA LEU A 38 4.31 -22.16 7.30
C LEU A 38 3.09 -22.20 8.24
N ILE A 39 3.19 -21.51 9.37
CA ILE A 39 2.10 -21.28 10.31
C ILE A 39 1.97 -19.77 10.54
N ASP A 40 0.76 -19.24 10.38
CA ASP A 40 0.49 -17.82 10.46
C ASP A 40 -0.77 -17.46 11.26
N LEU A 41 -0.72 -16.29 11.90
CA LEU A 41 -1.84 -15.74 12.68
C LEU A 41 -2.82 -15.07 11.73
N CYS A 42 -3.74 -15.85 11.18
CA CYS A 42 -4.76 -15.34 10.27
C CYS A 42 -6.12 -15.97 10.59
N LYS A 43 -7.17 -15.13 10.59
CA LYS A 43 -8.55 -15.58 10.81
C LYS A 43 -9.21 -16.13 9.53
N GLY A 44 -8.60 -15.93 8.36
CA GLY A 44 -9.15 -16.35 7.08
C GLY A 44 -10.34 -15.49 6.58
N PRO A 45 -11.04 -15.93 5.52
CA PRO A 45 -10.91 -17.23 4.84
C PRO A 45 -9.68 -17.34 3.94
N HIS A 46 -9.20 -18.56 3.74
CA HIS A 46 -8.10 -18.88 2.81
C HIS A 46 -8.59 -19.70 1.63
N VAL A 47 -7.83 -19.67 0.53
CA VAL A 47 -8.08 -20.58 -0.60
C VAL A 47 -7.91 -22.04 -0.17
N ARG A 48 -8.76 -22.94 -0.67
CA ARG A 48 -8.75 -24.36 -0.28
C ARG A 48 -7.43 -25.06 -0.61
N HIS A 49 -6.76 -24.66 -1.68
CA HIS A 49 -5.45 -25.17 -2.06
C HIS A 49 -4.67 -24.09 -2.82
N THR A 50 -3.35 -24.08 -2.65
CA THR A 50 -2.43 -23.11 -3.26
C THR A 50 -2.43 -23.18 -4.78
N GLY A 51 -2.78 -24.33 -5.38
CA GLY A 51 -2.88 -24.48 -6.83
C GLY A 51 -3.95 -23.61 -7.53
N LYS A 52 -4.84 -22.95 -6.77
CA LYS A 52 -5.73 -21.90 -7.31
C LYS A 52 -5.00 -20.61 -7.66
N ILE A 53 -3.84 -20.38 -7.04
CA ILE A 53 -2.98 -19.25 -7.33
C ILE A 53 -2.07 -19.67 -8.49
N LYS A 54 -2.43 -19.26 -9.71
CA LYS A 54 -1.65 -19.58 -10.91
C LYS A 54 -0.55 -18.58 -11.18
N THR A 55 -0.79 -17.32 -10.82
CA THR A 55 0.14 -16.22 -11.08
C THR A 55 0.31 -15.38 -9.84
N ILE A 56 1.53 -14.94 -9.60
CA ILE A 56 1.87 -14.01 -8.53
C ILE A 56 2.94 -13.05 -9.05
N LYS A 57 2.81 -11.77 -8.72
CA LYS A 57 3.79 -10.75 -9.07
C LYS A 57 4.02 -9.82 -7.89
N ILE A 58 5.27 -9.63 -7.53
CA ILE A 58 5.72 -8.56 -6.63
C ILE A 58 5.94 -7.31 -7.48
N PHE A 59 5.37 -6.18 -7.09
CA PHE A 59 5.38 -4.98 -7.95
C PHE A 59 5.84 -3.70 -7.26
N LYS A 60 5.91 -3.67 -5.93
CA LYS A 60 6.37 -2.50 -5.17
C LYS A 60 6.94 -2.93 -3.82
N ASN A 61 7.98 -2.25 -3.37
CA ASN A 61 8.43 -2.26 -2.00
C ASN A 61 8.28 -0.85 -1.39
N SER A 62 8.09 -0.77 -0.08
CA SER A 62 8.14 0.48 0.67
C SER A 62 8.61 0.22 2.09
N SER A 63 9.04 1.25 2.79
CA SER A 63 9.18 1.22 4.24
C SER A 63 7.87 1.65 4.90
N THR A 64 7.64 1.19 6.12
CA THR A 64 6.52 1.60 6.98
C THR A 64 6.95 1.42 8.43
N TYR A 65 6.25 2.05 9.38
CA TYR A 65 6.52 1.84 10.80
C TYR A 65 5.45 0.93 11.41
N TRP A 66 5.78 0.24 12.50
CA TRP A 66 4.80 -0.57 13.23
C TRP A 66 3.62 0.31 13.68
N GLU A 67 2.40 -0.12 13.34
CA GLU A 67 1.14 0.62 13.55
C GLU A 67 1.13 2.06 13.03
N GLY A 68 2.05 2.40 12.11
CA GLY A 68 2.19 3.75 11.59
C GLY A 68 2.82 4.74 12.57
N ASN A 69 3.35 4.29 13.71
CA ASN A 69 4.02 5.15 14.67
C ASN A 69 5.52 5.32 14.33
N PRO A 70 5.99 6.54 13.99
CA PRO A 70 7.39 6.78 13.61
C PRO A 70 8.44 6.43 14.67
N GLU A 71 8.05 6.42 15.95
CA GLU A 71 8.93 6.07 17.07
C GLU A 71 9.15 4.55 17.21
N MET A 72 8.36 3.75 16.50
CA MET A 72 8.43 2.28 16.54
C MET A 72 9.31 1.72 15.42
N GLU A 73 9.55 0.41 15.45
CA GLU A 73 10.44 -0.23 14.50
C GLU A 73 10.01 -0.05 13.04
N THR A 74 10.97 0.29 12.18
CA THR A 74 10.78 0.35 10.73
C THR A 74 10.68 -1.06 10.16
N LEU A 75 9.71 -1.24 9.27
CA LEU A 75 9.39 -2.48 8.57
C LEU A 75 9.49 -2.27 7.07
N GLN A 76 9.86 -3.34 6.37
CA GLN A 76 9.76 -3.41 4.92
C GLN A 76 8.42 -4.02 4.52
N ARG A 77 7.67 -3.30 3.70
CA ARG A 77 6.40 -3.73 3.13
C ARG A 77 6.62 -4.11 1.67
N ILE A 78 6.28 -5.35 1.34
CA ILE A 78 6.32 -5.88 -0.02
C ILE A 78 4.88 -5.99 -0.52
N TYR A 79 4.59 -5.35 -1.65
CA TYR A 79 3.30 -5.43 -2.32
C TYR A 79 3.37 -6.48 -3.41
N GLY A 80 2.46 -7.44 -3.32
CA GLY A 80 2.25 -8.47 -4.34
C GLY A 80 0.78 -8.56 -4.73
N ILE A 81 0.54 -9.07 -5.93
CA ILE A 81 -0.79 -9.40 -6.43
C ILE A 81 -0.77 -10.80 -7.04
N SER A 82 -1.91 -11.48 -6.98
CA SER A 82 -2.06 -12.82 -7.54
C SER A 82 -3.38 -12.99 -8.26
N PHE A 83 -3.38 -13.77 -9.34
CA PHE A 83 -4.60 -14.11 -10.09
C PHE A 83 -4.71 -15.62 -10.35
N PRO A 84 -5.94 -16.14 -10.52
CA PRO A 84 -6.17 -17.53 -10.87
C PRO A 84 -5.85 -17.86 -12.33
N ASP A 85 -5.58 -16.85 -13.17
CA ASP A 85 -5.24 -17.02 -14.58
C ASP A 85 -4.22 -15.97 -15.07
N ASN A 86 -3.42 -16.34 -16.07
CA ASN A 86 -2.43 -15.49 -16.74
C ASN A 86 -3.06 -14.34 -17.52
N LYS A 87 -4.24 -14.53 -18.12
CA LYS A 87 -4.90 -13.45 -18.87
C LYS A 87 -5.27 -12.29 -17.95
N MET A 88 -5.75 -12.60 -16.74
CA MET A 88 -6.08 -11.59 -15.73
C MET A 88 -4.84 -10.80 -15.28
N MET A 89 -3.70 -11.48 -15.07
CA MET A 89 -2.45 -10.81 -14.73
C MET A 89 -2.02 -9.83 -15.82
N ARG A 90 -2.04 -10.24 -17.09
CA ARG A 90 -1.70 -9.35 -18.22
C ARG A 90 -2.62 -8.14 -18.33
N ASN A 91 -3.92 -8.33 -18.14
CA ASN A 91 -4.89 -7.23 -18.14
C ASN A 91 -4.62 -6.25 -17.00
N TRP A 92 -4.31 -6.77 -15.80
CA TRP A 92 -3.94 -5.94 -14.66
C TRP A 92 -2.64 -5.16 -14.94
N GLU A 93 -1.62 -5.81 -15.51
CA GLU A 93 -0.35 -5.15 -15.87
C GLU A 93 -0.57 -4.00 -16.85
N LYS A 94 -1.38 -4.22 -17.90
CA LYS A 94 -1.75 -3.18 -18.86
C LYS A 94 -2.45 -2.01 -18.17
N PHE A 95 -3.39 -2.29 -17.28
CA PHE A 95 -4.08 -1.25 -16.51
C PHE A 95 -3.12 -0.46 -15.60
N GLN A 96 -2.15 -1.12 -14.97
CA GLN A 96 -1.14 -0.44 -14.17
C GLN A 96 -0.22 0.45 -15.02
N GLU A 97 0.12 0.03 -16.23
CA GLU A 97 0.92 0.82 -17.16
C GLU A 97 0.17 2.08 -17.62
N GLU A 98 -1.10 1.94 -17.99
CA GLU A 98 -1.98 3.06 -18.33
C GLU A 98 -2.12 4.05 -17.16
N ALA A 99 -2.28 3.55 -15.93
CA ALA A 99 -2.36 4.38 -14.74
C ALA A 99 -1.05 5.15 -14.47
N LYS A 100 0.11 4.51 -14.66
CA LYS A 100 1.43 5.18 -14.53
C LYS A 100 1.63 6.30 -15.55
N ASN A 101 1.11 6.12 -16.76
CA ASN A 101 1.18 7.15 -17.81
C ASN A 101 0.26 8.34 -17.53
N ARG A 102 -0.72 8.20 -16.63
CA ARG A 102 -1.65 9.25 -16.20
C ARG A 102 -1.27 9.88 -14.85
N ASP A 103 -0.10 9.55 -14.31
CA ASP A 103 0.36 10.14 -13.05
C ASP A 103 0.71 11.61 -13.25
N HIS A 104 -0.03 12.51 -12.57
CA HIS A 104 0.19 13.95 -12.65
C HIS A 104 1.62 14.37 -12.26
N ARG A 105 2.32 13.59 -11.43
CA ARG A 105 3.72 13.88 -11.06
C ARG A 105 4.67 13.61 -12.22
N LYS A 106 4.38 12.58 -13.02
CA LYS A 106 5.12 12.26 -14.24
C LYS A 106 4.82 13.31 -15.31
N ILE A 107 3.54 13.52 -15.62
CA ILE A 107 3.08 14.47 -16.63
C ILE A 107 3.52 15.91 -16.29
N GLY A 108 3.33 16.33 -15.04
CA GLY A 108 3.69 17.67 -14.59
C GLY A 108 5.18 17.96 -14.72
N LYS A 109 6.03 16.95 -14.53
CA LYS A 109 7.48 17.05 -14.77
C LYS A 109 7.80 17.07 -16.27
N GLU A 110 7.23 16.15 -17.05
CA GLU A 110 7.47 16.03 -18.50
C GLU A 110 7.00 17.26 -19.28
N GLN A 111 5.93 17.92 -18.83
CA GLN A 111 5.36 19.11 -19.45
C GLN A 111 5.87 20.43 -18.82
N GLU A 112 6.80 20.35 -17.87
CA GLU A 112 7.36 21.52 -17.17
C GLU A 112 6.26 22.40 -16.56
N LEU A 113 5.30 21.78 -15.87
CA LEU A 113 4.22 22.49 -15.19
C LEU A 113 4.63 22.91 -13.78
N PHE A 114 5.30 22.02 -13.07
CA PHE A 114 5.76 22.28 -11.70
C PHE A 114 6.93 21.39 -11.31
N PHE A 115 7.61 21.78 -10.23
CA PHE A 115 8.62 20.94 -9.58
C PHE A 115 8.54 21.08 -8.06
N PHE A 116 9.18 20.14 -7.36
CA PHE A 116 9.34 20.15 -5.91
C PHE A 116 10.83 20.23 -5.59
N HIS A 117 11.18 20.98 -4.54
CA HIS A 117 12.55 21.14 -4.07
C HIS A 117 12.68 20.70 -2.62
N ASP A 118 13.78 20.06 -2.25
CA ASP A 118 13.99 19.50 -0.91
C ASP A 118 14.05 20.56 0.20
N LEU A 119 14.32 21.82 -0.17
CA LEU A 119 14.25 22.99 0.74
C LEU A 119 12.81 23.33 1.18
N SER A 120 11.80 22.89 0.44
CA SER A 120 10.39 23.09 0.78
C SER A 120 9.57 21.84 0.43
N PRO A 121 9.75 20.75 1.20
CA PRO A 121 9.07 19.49 0.92
C PRO A 121 7.56 19.66 1.10
N GLY A 122 6.80 19.36 0.05
CA GLY A 122 5.34 19.53 0.02
C GLY A 122 4.85 20.86 -0.55
N SER A 123 5.73 21.85 -0.75
CA SER A 123 5.39 23.06 -1.49
C SER A 123 5.70 22.90 -2.98
N CYS A 124 4.72 23.17 -3.81
CA CYS A 124 4.81 23.05 -5.27
C CYS A 124 5.29 24.37 -5.88
N PHE A 125 6.34 24.34 -6.70
CA PHE A 125 6.80 25.49 -7.47
C PHE A 125 6.25 25.41 -8.89
N PHE A 126 5.34 26.32 -9.23
CA PHE A 126 4.76 26.38 -10.57
C PHE A 126 5.73 27.03 -11.55
N LEU A 127 5.99 26.33 -12.66
CA LEU A 127 6.72 26.86 -13.80
C LEU A 127 5.78 27.69 -14.69
N PRO A 128 6.28 28.50 -15.65
CA PRO A 128 5.44 29.43 -16.40
C PRO A 128 4.18 28.79 -17.03
N ARG A 129 4.30 27.56 -17.55
CA ARG A 129 3.16 26.81 -18.11
C ARG A 129 2.14 26.37 -17.07
N GLY A 130 2.60 25.89 -15.91
CA GLY A 130 1.72 25.50 -14.81
C GLY A 130 1.05 26.71 -14.16
N ALA A 131 1.78 27.82 -14.01
CA ALA A 131 1.27 29.08 -13.49
C ALA A 131 0.16 29.64 -14.39
N PHE A 132 0.31 29.54 -15.73
CA PHE A 132 -0.75 29.91 -16.67
C PHE A 132 -2.05 29.14 -16.40
N ILE A 133 -1.97 27.80 -16.32
CA ILE A 133 -3.14 26.94 -16.02
C ILE A 133 -3.76 27.30 -14.67
N TYR A 134 -2.92 27.45 -13.64
CA TYR A 134 -3.35 27.80 -12.29
C TYR A 134 -4.08 29.14 -12.24
N ASN A 135 -3.55 30.17 -12.92
CA ASN A 135 -4.16 31.49 -12.98
C ASN A 135 -5.49 31.44 -13.74
N THR A 136 -5.57 30.73 -14.87
CA THR A 136 -6.82 30.56 -15.63
C THR A 136 -7.92 29.92 -14.78
N LEU A 137 -7.59 28.86 -14.03
CA LEU A 137 -8.53 28.20 -13.11
C LEU A 137 -8.94 29.14 -11.97
N THR A 138 -7.99 29.88 -11.41
CA THR A 138 -8.24 30.84 -10.32
C THR A 138 -9.17 31.97 -10.78
N ASP A 139 -8.94 32.52 -11.97
CA ASP A 139 -9.75 33.59 -12.54
C ASP A 139 -11.17 33.11 -12.85
N PHE A 140 -11.33 31.87 -13.34
CA PHE A 140 -12.63 31.24 -13.53
C PHE A 140 -13.40 31.12 -12.21
N ILE A 141 -12.78 30.59 -11.15
CA ILE A 141 -13.41 30.45 -9.83
C ILE A 141 -13.82 31.83 -9.28
N ARG A 142 -12.90 32.81 -9.32
CA ARG A 142 -13.19 34.19 -8.87
C ARG A 142 -14.31 34.85 -9.65
N MET A 143 -14.47 34.53 -10.93
CA MET A 143 -15.59 35.03 -11.74
C MET A 143 -16.91 34.42 -11.27
N GLN A 144 -16.94 33.09 -11.04
CA GLN A 144 -18.11 32.40 -10.56
C GLN A 144 -18.55 32.89 -9.17
N ASP A 145 -17.61 33.04 -8.23
CA ASP A 145 -17.88 33.50 -6.86
C ASP A 145 -18.40 34.95 -6.79
N ARG A 146 -18.09 35.78 -7.80
CA ARG A 146 -18.58 37.17 -7.88
C ARG A 146 -19.96 37.30 -8.54
N CYS A 147 -20.40 36.27 -9.27
CA CYS A 147 -21.67 36.25 -9.98
C CYS A 147 -22.77 35.46 -9.23
N GLY A 148 -22.46 34.84 -8.09
CA GLY A 148 -23.43 34.22 -7.19
C GLY A 148 -23.72 35.10 -5.98
#